data_AF-A0A934LAF7-F1
#
_entry.id   AF-A0A934LAF7-F1
#
_cell.length_a   1.000
_cell.length_b   1.000
_cell.length_c   1.000
_cell.angle_alpha   90.00
_cell.angle_beta   90.00
_cell.angle_gamma   90.00
#
_symmetry.space_group_name_H-M   'P 1'
#
loop_
_entity.id
_entity.type
_entity.pdbx_description
1 polymer ?
#
loop_
_entity_poly.entity_id
_entity_poly.type
_entity_poly.pdbx_seq_one_letter_code
_entity_poly.pdbx_strand_id
1 'polypeptide(L)'
;MSDVLSLTRAARLIGVTRSELQKKIQRGEMISHDGMVTVGNLLACYPDAQLEDTAEVRRIALIKERAFGKRVLERALPDAEVLAARIVELSRTLAHNEGQVKQFNTLLGKLWDKLAEIESKLDARSGKAMEDLKTWIKQEVELAMEPGFINPLAIKDAVLHVMTAQVTVLPSKHDFLVEGHDTLLEAAMRSGIPLNYGCSGGNCGLCKAKVLSGEVKKTRQHDFVISEAEKQQGYVLLCSNTAVSDVVIEAPVANSVQDIPFQQINAHVKNSGHINDDMVLLHLQTPRTQRLRFLAGQSVTLRVAQSYSMELPIASCPCDDRNVLFHIHRQPGNLFCDYVFDHLKPNDVVEMEGPHGEFILSEKSTRPLYFIAFDSGFAPIKSLIEHALSLNVDIINLHWFGSSPQHIYLPNIAHAWDDALDNFHYREHVAGFDLRTVSGKREEALHKQLGDMAAADAEMLQGDIYIAGPEDAVNAAERFFLGKGLPKTRVAIASVK
;
A
#
# COMPACT_ATOMS: atom_id res chain seq x y z
N MET A 1 0.37 9.59 -29.05
CA MET A 1 1.33 8.81 -28.25
C MET A 1 0.52 8.00 -27.26
N SER A 2 0.83 6.73 -27.05
CA SER A 2 0.07 5.88 -26.13
C SER A 2 0.22 6.44 -24.71
N ASP A 3 -0.80 7.14 -24.22
CA ASP A 3 -0.90 7.55 -22.81
C ASP A 3 -1.06 6.26 -21.99
N VAL A 4 0.06 5.68 -21.58
CA VAL A 4 0.09 4.49 -20.73
C VAL A 4 0.19 4.96 -19.29
N LEU A 5 -0.72 4.48 -18.45
CA LEU A 5 -0.83 4.78 -17.04
C LEU A 5 -0.47 3.52 -16.24
N SER A 6 0.21 3.68 -15.10
CA SER A 6 0.32 2.58 -14.15
C SER A 6 -1.04 2.20 -13.59
N LEU A 7 -1.17 0.96 -13.10
CA LEU A 7 -2.40 0.52 -12.45
C LEU A 7 -2.80 1.38 -11.25
N THR A 8 -1.83 1.81 -10.44
CA THR A 8 -2.09 2.66 -9.27
C THR A 8 -2.67 4.01 -9.67
N ARG A 9 -2.14 4.61 -10.74
CA ARG A 9 -2.60 5.91 -11.24
C ARG A 9 -3.93 5.80 -12.00
N ALA A 10 -4.09 4.77 -12.81
CA ALA A 10 -5.34 4.44 -13.49
C ALA A 10 -6.47 4.25 -12.47
N ALA A 11 -6.25 3.45 -11.42
CA ALA A 11 -7.20 3.19 -10.36
C ALA A 11 -7.68 4.49 -9.70
N ARG A 12 -6.74 5.38 -9.36
CA ARG A 12 -7.04 6.69 -8.77
C ARG A 12 -7.84 7.61 -9.71
N LEU A 13 -7.51 7.61 -11.00
CA LEU A 13 -8.18 8.46 -12.00
C LEU A 13 -9.67 8.13 -12.16
N ILE A 14 -10.02 6.84 -12.12
CA ILE A 14 -11.41 6.37 -12.28
C ILE A 14 -12.12 6.14 -10.94
N GLY A 15 -11.40 6.20 -9.82
CA GLY A 15 -11.97 6.05 -8.47
C GLY A 15 -12.24 4.60 -8.06
N VAL A 16 -11.46 3.64 -8.53
CA VAL A 16 -11.54 2.22 -8.15
C VAL A 16 -10.25 1.74 -7.47
N THR A 17 -10.21 0.51 -6.95
CA THR A 17 -9.00 -0.06 -6.35
C THR A 17 -8.03 -0.58 -7.42
N ARG A 18 -6.73 -0.62 -7.10
CA ARG A 18 -5.70 -1.24 -7.96
C ARG A 18 -6.00 -2.73 -8.22
N SER A 19 -6.48 -3.42 -7.19
CA SER A 19 -6.78 -4.84 -7.20
C SER A 19 -7.98 -5.17 -8.10
N GLU A 20 -8.99 -4.29 -8.16
CA GLU A 20 -10.10 -4.40 -9.12
C GLU A 20 -9.61 -4.33 -10.57
N LEU A 21 -8.72 -3.37 -10.89
CA LEU A 21 -8.11 -3.29 -12.22
C LEU A 21 -7.28 -4.54 -12.55
N GLN A 22 -6.51 -5.05 -11.58
CA GLN A 22 -5.76 -6.31 -11.75
C GLN A 22 -6.68 -7.49 -12.03
N LYS A 23 -7.82 -7.60 -11.35
CA LYS A 23 -8.81 -8.66 -11.61
C LYS A 23 -9.38 -8.58 -13.02
N LYS A 24 -9.69 -7.38 -13.53
CA LYS A 24 -10.14 -7.20 -14.91
C LYS A 24 -9.08 -7.63 -15.94
N ILE A 25 -7.82 -7.34 -15.66
CA ILE A 25 -6.69 -7.81 -16.48
C ILE A 25 -6.60 -9.34 -16.45
N GLN A 26 -6.69 -9.95 -15.26
CA GLN A 26 -6.65 -11.40 -15.10
C GLN A 26 -7.83 -12.10 -15.81
N ARG A 27 -9.00 -11.46 -15.87
CA ARG A 27 -10.19 -11.94 -16.60
C ARG A 27 -10.11 -11.71 -18.11
N GLY A 28 -9.07 -11.03 -18.60
CA GLY A 28 -8.92 -10.69 -20.02
C GLY A 28 -9.82 -9.56 -20.50
N GLU A 29 -10.52 -8.86 -19.58
CA GLU A 29 -11.41 -7.75 -19.89
C GLU A 29 -10.64 -6.45 -20.21
N MET A 30 -9.39 -6.34 -19.74
CA MET A 30 -8.54 -5.17 -19.93
C MET A 30 -7.13 -5.60 -20.33
N ILE A 31 -6.59 -4.98 -21.38
CA ILE A 31 -5.23 -5.26 -21.85
C ILE A 31 -4.24 -4.38 -21.09
N SER A 32 -3.25 -5.00 -20.45
CA SER A 32 -2.11 -4.33 -19.82
C SER A 32 -0.78 -4.84 -20.35
N HIS A 33 0.21 -3.97 -20.44
CA HIS A 33 1.60 -4.33 -20.73
C HIS A 33 2.49 -3.87 -19.57
N ASP A 34 3.22 -4.81 -18.96
CA ASP A 34 4.13 -4.56 -17.84
C ASP A 34 3.50 -3.79 -16.65
N GLY A 35 2.23 -4.05 -16.34
CA GLY A 35 1.52 -3.36 -15.26
C GLY A 35 1.06 -1.94 -15.61
N MET A 36 1.12 -1.56 -16.89
CA MET A 36 0.58 -0.31 -17.41
C MET A 36 -0.59 -0.56 -18.37
N VAL A 37 -1.54 0.38 -18.38
CA VAL A 37 -2.78 0.35 -19.18
C VAL A 37 -2.91 1.63 -19.99
N THR A 38 -3.39 1.55 -21.22
CA THR A 38 -3.59 2.75 -22.04
C THR A 38 -4.88 3.48 -21.63
N VAL A 39 -4.90 4.81 -21.74
CA VAL A 39 -6.10 5.61 -21.47
C VAL A 39 -7.29 5.17 -22.34
N GLY A 40 -7.04 4.79 -23.59
CA GLY A 40 -8.09 4.25 -24.48
C GLY A 40 -8.71 2.94 -23.96
N ASN A 41 -7.90 1.98 -23.50
CA ASN A 41 -8.40 0.74 -22.91
C ASN A 41 -9.12 0.99 -21.59
N LEU A 42 -8.61 1.93 -20.78
CA LEU A 42 -9.22 2.31 -19.51
C LEU A 42 -10.63 2.89 -19.73
N LEU A 43 -10.77 3.81 -20.70
CA LEU A 43 -12.04 4.41 -21.08
C LEU A 43 -13.02 3.42 -21.72
N ALA A 44 -12.53 2.43 -22.46
CA ALA A 44 -13.37 1.37 -23.01
C ALA A 44 -13.98 0.47 -21.90
N CYS A 45 -13.23 0.23 -20.82
CA CYS A 45 -13.69 -0.57 -19.68
C CYS A 45 -14.55 0.24 -18.69
N TYR A 46 -14.32 1.54 -18.60
CA TYR A 46 -15.00 2.47 -17.69
C TYR A 46 -15.53 3.69 -18.46
N PRO A 47 -16.55 3.52 -19.32
CA PRO A 47 -17.09 4.62 -20.13
C PRO A 47 -17.72 5.73 -19.29
N ASP A 48 -18.28 5.39 -18.12
CA ASP A 48 -18.86 6.37 -17.19
C ASP A 48 -17.82 7.31 -16.56
N ALA A 49 -16.52 6.97 -16.62
CA ALA A 49 -15.44 7.88 -16.21
C ALA A 49 -15.35 9.13 -17.10
N GLN A 50 -16.05 9.15 -18.25
CA GLN A 50 -16.18 10.30 -19.15
C GLN A 50 -17.29 11.27 -18.75
N LEU A 51 -18.28 10.84 -17.97
CA LEU A 51 -19.48 11.64 -17.69
C LEU A 51 -19.22 12.62 -16.55
N GLU A 52 -18.68 13.79 -16.90
CA GLU A 52 -18.83 14.98 -16.06
C GLU A 52 -20.23 15.57 -16.23
N ASP A 53 -21.18 15.17 -15.38
CA ASP A 53 -22.33 16.04 -15.08
C ASP A 53 -22.05 16.80 -13.77
N THR A 54 -21.72 18.09 -13.93
CA THR A 54 -20.92 18.91 -13.01
C THR A 54 -21.69 19.50 -11.81
N ALA A 55 -22.90 19.03 -11.52
CA ALA A 55 -23.73 19.57 -10.44
C ALA A 55 -23.89 18.64 -9.22
N GLU A 56 -24.08 17.33 -9.42
CA GLU A 56 -24.39 16.40 -8.32
C GLU A 56 -23.12 15.84 -7.65
N VAL A 57 -22.06 15.59 -8.41
CA VAL A 57 -20.76 15.15 -7.86
C VAL A 57 -20.12 16.26 -7.01
N ARG A 58 -20.24 17.54 -7.39
CA ARG A 58 -19.80 18.65 -6.53
C ARG A 58 -20.58 18.70 -5.22
N ARG A 59 -21.86 18.35 -5.23
CA ARG A 59 -22.71 18.34 -4.02
C ARG A 59 -22.34 17.18 -3.09
N ILE A 60 -22.10 15.99 -3.63
CA ILE A 60 -21.66 14.81 -2.87
C ILE A 60 -20.20 14.96 -2.43
N ALA A 61 -19.33 15.53 -3.25
CA ALA A 61 -17.96 15.90 -2.88
C ALA A 61 -17.94 17.00 -1.82
N LEU A 62 -18.86 17.98 -1.85
CA LEU A 62 -19.04 18.99 -0.79
C LEU A 62 -19.61 18.40 0.50
N ILE A 63 -20.46 17.37 0.41
CA ILE A 63 -20.97 16.63 1.56
C ILE A 63 -19.87 15.74 2.16
N LYS A 64 -19.04 15.09 1.34
CA LYS A 64 -17.83 14.36 1.78
C LYS A 64 -16.74 15.31 2.30
N GLU A 65 -16.51 16.48 1.68
CA GLU A 65 -15.59 17.55 2.13
C GLU A 65 -16.05 18.16 3.46
N ARG A 66 -17.35 18.26 3.70
CA ARG A 66 -17.88 18.75 4.99
C ARG A 66 -17.88 17.66 6.06
N ALA A 67 -17.91 16.38 5.67
CA ALA A 67 -17.80 15.24 6.59
C ALA A 67 -16.34 14.89 6.94
N PHE A 68 -15.38 15.12 6.04
CA PHE A 68 -13.95 14.90 6.26
C PHE A 68 -13.23 16.22 6.56
N GLY A 69 -13.07 16.49 7.85
CA GLY A 69 -12.69 17.79 8.38
C GLY A 69 -11.40 18.42 7.82
N LYS A 70 -11.41 19.75 7.90
CA LYS A 70 -10.37 20.80 7.70
C LYS A 70 -8.89 20.46 8.03
N ARG A 71 -8.58 19.33 8.66
CA ARG A 71 -7.20 18.88 9.00
C ARG A 71 -6.50 18.09 7.88
N VAL A 72 -7.24 17.58 6.88
CA VAL A 72 -6.65 16.82 5.75
C VAL A 72 -6.11 17.76 4.65
N LEU A 73 -6.78 18.89 4.42
CA LEU A 73 -6.38 19.86 3.38
C LEU A 73 -5.08 20.61 3.70
N GLU A 74 -4.74 20.81 4.98
CA GLU A 74 -3.42 21.34 5.38
C GLU A 74 -2.28 20.34 5.13
N ARG A 75 -2.56 19.08 4.77
CA ARG A 75 -1.58 18.04 4.42
C ARG A 75 -1.55 17.67 2.93
N ALA A 76 -2.42 18.26 2.11
CA ALA A 76 -2.63 17.80 0.73
C ALA A 76 -1.79 18.53 -0.34
N LEU A 77 -1.31 19.75 -0.07
CA LEU A 77 -0.50 20.48 -1.03
C LEU A 77 0.99 20.19 -0.80
N PRO A 78 1.77 19.96 -1.87
CA PRO A 78 3.23 19.92 -1.76
C PRO A 78 3.78 21.24 -1.22
N ASP A 79 5.02 21.18 -0.70
CA ASP A 79 5.74 22.39 -0.31
C ASP A 79 5.75 23.40 -1.45
N ALA A 80 5.67 24.70 -1.15
CA ALA A 80 5.55 25.74 -2.16
C ALA A 80 6.67 25.65 -3.21
N GLU A 81 7.89 25.31 -2.78
CA GLU A 81 8.99 25.14 -3.72
C GLU A 81 8.95 23.81 -4.48
N VAL A 82 8.35 22.76 -3.92
CA VAL A 82 8.10 21.49 -4.62
C VAL A 82 7.01 21.70 -5.66
N LEU A 83 5.92 22.35 -5.30
CA LEU A 83 4.83 22.74 -6.20
C LEU A 83 5.36 23.56 -7.38
N ALA A 84 6.18 24.57 -7.11
CA ALA A 84 6.83 25.36 -8.15
C ALA A 84 7.70 24.48 -9.06
N ALA A 85 8.49 23.56 -8.49
CA ALA A 85 9.30 22.63 -9.27
C ALA A 85 8.44 21.71 -10.16
N ARG A 86 7.33 21.18 -9.63
CA ARG A 86 6.39 20.34 -10.40
C ARG A 86 5.75 21.11 -11.56
N ILE A 87 5.34 22.37 -11.32
CA ILE A 87 4.78 23.23 -12.36
C ILE A 87 5.80 23.54 -13.45
N VAL A 88 7.06 23.82 -13.07
CA VAL A 88 8.14 24.06 -14.03
C VAL A 88 8.41 22.82 -14.87
N GLU A 89 8.43 21.65 -14.26
CA GLU A 89 8.66 20.40 -14.99
C GLU A 89 7.50 20.09 -15.95
N LEU A 90 6.24 20.26 -15.51
CA LEU A 90 5.08 20.15 -16.40
C LEU A 90 5.15 21.13 -17.58
N SER A 91 5.58 22.37 -17.32
CA SER A 91 5.76 23.38 -18.37
C SER A 91 6.86 22.97 -19.36
N ARG A 92 7.93 22.33 -18.88
CA ARG A 92 9.01 21.80 -19.72
C ARG A 92 8.52 20.63 -20.58
N THR A 93 7.77 19.69 -20.00
CA THR A 93 7.15 18.57 -20.73
C THR A 93 6.22 19.09 -21.82
N LEU A 94 5.39 20.09 -21.50
CA LEU A 94 4.49 20.72 -22.48
C LEU A 94 5.27 21.35 -23.63
N ALA A 95 6.29 22.16 -23.35
CA ALA A 95 7.12 22.78 -24.37
C ALA A 95 7.84 21.75 -25.26
N HIS A 96 8.29 20.63 -24.68
CA HIS A 96 8.88 19.53 -25.43
C HIS A 96 7.87 18.88 -26.39
N ASN A 97 6.66 18.57 -25.90
CA ASN A 97 5.59 17.98 -26.69
C ASN A 97 5.14 18.91 -27.83
N GLU A 98 4.97 20.20 -27.56
CA GLU A 98 4.69 21.21 -28.58
C GLU A 98 5.80 21.27 -29.65
N GLY A 99 7.06 21.18 -29.22
CA GLY A 99 8.22 21.09 -30.11
C GLY A 99 8.18 19.85 -31.02
N GLN A 100 7.85 18.68 -30.45
CA GLN A 100 7.70 17.44 -31.22
C GLN A 100 6.56 17.52 -32.23
N VAL A 101 5.40 18.04 -31.83
CA VAL A 101 4.26 18.25 -32.74
C VAL A 101 4.65 19.19 -33.89
N LYS A 102 5.36 20.28 -33.59
CA LYS A 102 5.86 21.20 -34.62
C LYS A 102 6.83 20.52 -35.58
N GLN A 103 7.72 19.66 -35.08
CA GLN A 103 8.66 18.90 -35.91
C GLN A 103 7.93 17.85 -36.76
N PHE A 104 6.93 17.17 -36.20
CA PHE A 104 6.08 16.24 -36.93
C PHE A 104 5.31 16.93 -38.06
N ASN A 105 4.70 18.09 -37.79
CA ASN A 105 4.06 18.92 -38.82
C ASN A 105 5.04 19.36 -39.91
N THR A 106 6.29 19.67 -39.54
CA THR A 106 7.35 20.00 -40.51
C THR A 106 7.72 18.79 -41.39
N LEU A 107 7.80 17.60 -40.81
CA LEU A 107 8.05 16.36 -41.56
C LEU A 107 6.90 16.03 -42.51
N LEU A 108 5.66 16.15 -42.04
CA LEU A 108 4.48 16.01 -42.88
C LEU A 108 4.53 16.99 -44.06
N GLY A 109 4.85 18.27 -43.83
CA GLY A 109 5.02 19.26 -44.89
C GLY A 109 6.07 18.86 -45.93
N LYS A 110 7.26 18.43 -45.49
CA LYS A 110 8.32 17.95 -46.40
C LYS A 110 7.90 16.70 -47.18
N LEU A 111 7.13 15.82 -46.56
CA LEU A 111 6.62 14.60 -47.19
C LEU A 111 5.58 14.96 -48.26
N TRP A 112 4.72 15.94 -47.99
CA TRP A 112 3.78 16.52 -48.95
C TRP A 112 4.50 17.14 -50.15
N ASP A 113 5.55 17.93 -49.92
CA ASP A 113 6.37 18.51 -50.99
C ASP A 113 7.00 17.42 -51.86
N LYS A 114 7.50 16.34 -51.24
CA LYS A 114 8.11 15.22 -51.96
C LYS A 114 7.11 14.43 -52.79
N LEU A 115 5.90 14.21 -52.25
CA LEU A 115 4.80 13.58 -52.98
C LEU A 115 4.40 14.42 -54.22
N ALA A 116 4.33 15.75 -54.07
CA ALA A 116 4.06 16.66 -55.19
C ALA A 116 5.17 16.64 -56.26
N GLU A 117 6.45 16.53 -55.86
CA GLU A 117 7.57 16.40 -56.79
C GLU A 117 7.49 15.11 -57.61
N ILE A 118 7.11 13.98 -56.98
CA ILE A 118 6.97 12.68 -57.65
C ILE A 118 5.79 12.71 -58.63
N GLU A 119 4.67 13.32 -58.24
CA GLU A 119 3.48 13.51 -59.07
C GLU A 119 3.80 14.24 -60.39
N SER A 120 4.66 15.26 -60.34
CA SER A 120 5.09 16.01 -61.54
C SER A 120 5.85 15.17 -62.59
N LYS A 121 6.30 13.97 -62.23
CA LYS A 121 7.09 13.05 -63.07
C LYS A 121 6.31 11.82 -63.51
N LEU A 122 5.03 11.72 -63.14
CA LEU A 122 4.18 10.55 -63.40
C LEU A 122 3.30 10.73 -64.65
N ASP A 123 3.04 9.61 -65.31
CA ASP A 123 2.17 9.43 -66.46
C ASP A 123 0.68 9.40 -66.06
N ALA A 124 -0.23 9.73 -66.99
CA ALA A 124 -1.64 10.05 -66.69
C ALA A 124 -2.44 8.98 -65.92
N ARG A 125 -2.05 7.69 -66.03
CA ARG A 125 -2.65 6.59 -65.26
C ARG A 125 -2.15 6.52 -63.81
N SER A 126 -0.88 6.85 -63.60
CA SER A 126 -0.19 6.84 -62.31
C SER A 126 -0.49 8.09 -61.48
N GLY A 127 -0.81 9.22 -62.15
CA GLY A 127 -1.23 10.46 -61.50
C GLY A 127 -2.53 10.31 -60.68
N LYS A 128 -3.53 9.59 -61.21
CA LYS A 128 -4.82 9.41 -60.52
C LYS A 128 -4.70 8.59 -59.22
N ALA A 129 -3.88 7.54 -59.23
CA ALA A 129 -3.62 6.74 -58.02
C ALA A 129 -2.85 7.53 -56.95
N MET A 130 -1.98 8.45 -57.36
CA MET A 130 -1.26 9.35 -56.44
C MET A 130 -2.21 10.40 -55.83
N GLU A 131 -3.17 10.89 -56.62
CA GLU A 131 -4.19 11.83 -56.17
C GLU A 131 -5.11 11.19 -55.11
N ASP A 132 -5.60 9.97 -55.37
CA ASP A 132 -6.41 9.20 -54.41
C ASP A 132 -5.64 8.95 -53.08
N LEU A 133 -4.35 8.61 -53.17
CA LEU A 133 -3.49 8.40 -51.99
C LEU A 133 -3.31 9.71 -51.19
N LYS A 134 -3.09 10.84 -51.86
CA LYS A 134 -3.03 12.16 -51.21
C LYS A 134 -4.33 12.45 -50.47
N THR A 135 -5.48 12.27 -51.12
CA THR A 135 -6.78 12.57 -50.50
C THR A 135 -6.98 11.73 -49.24
N TRP A 136 -6.64 10.44 -49.29
CA TRP A 136 -6.71 9.57 -48.11
C TRP A 136 -5.77 10.03 -46.99
N ILE A 137 -4.48 10.29 -47.28
CA ILE A 137 -3.52 10.77 -46.26
C ILE A 137 -4.00 12.09 -45.64
N LYS A 138 -4.54 13.01 -46.44
CA LYS A 138 -5.03 14.30 -45.95
C LYS A 138 -6.21 14.14 -45.00
N GLN A 139 -7.15 13.25 -45.32
CA GLN A 139 -8.27 12.92 -44.45
C GLN A 139 -7.82 12.28 -43.13
N GLU A 140 -6.89 11.32 -43.19
CA GLU A 140 -6.36 10.67 -41.98
C GLU A 140 -5.60 11.66 -41.07
N VAL A 141 -4.83 12.59 -41.67
CA VAL A 141 -4.13 13.63 -40.91
C VAL A 141 -5.12 14.63 -40.30
N GLU A 142 -6.16 15.05 -41.04
CA GLU A 142 -7.21 15.93 -40.50
C GLU A 142 -7.97 15.27 -39.35
N LEU A 143 -8.32 13.99 -39.48
CA LEU A 143 -8.95 13.20 -38.41
C LEU A 143 -8.05 13.05 -37.18
N ALA A 144 -6.74 12.85 -37.38
CA ALA A 144 -5.77 12.76 -36.28
C ALA A 144 -5.45 14.12 -35.62
N MET A 145 -5.68 15.23 -36.34
CA MET A 145 -5.37 16.59 -35.89
C MET A 145 -6.61 17.39 -35.46
N GLU A 146 -7.82 16.81 -35.46
CA GLU A 146 -9.05 17.52 -35.09
C GLU A 146 -8.92 18.18 -33.70
N PRO A 147 -8.96 19.53 -33.64
CA PRO A 147 -8.80 20.28 -32.40
C PRO A 147 -10.12 20.22 -31.62
N GLY A 148 -10.31 19.15 -30.84
CA GLY A 148 -11.55 19.00 -30.07
C GLY A 148 -11.52 17.96 -28.97
N PHE A 149 -10.68 16.92 -29.08
CA PHE A 149 -10.60 15.93 -28.02
C PHE A 149 -9.70 16.40 -26.88
N ILE A 150 -10.19 17.37 -26.11
CA ILE A 150 -9.67 17.62 -24.77
C ILE A 150 -10.05 16.38 -23.95
N ASN A 151 -9.13 15.43 -23.84
CA ASN A 151 -9.33 14.24 -23.04
C ASN A 151 -9.50 14.69 -21.57
N PRO A 152 -10.70 14.59 -20.97
CA PRO A 152 -10.92 15.08 -19.60
C PRO A 152 -10.06 14.31 -18.59
N LEU A 153 -9.72 13.06 -18.90
CA LEU A 153 -8.75 12.30 -18.11
C LEU A 153 -7.35 12.87 -18.23
N ALA A 154 -6.92 13.37 -19.40
CA ALA A 154 -5.61 14.00 -19.52
C ALA A 154 -5.51 15.31 -18.72
N ILE A 155 -6.60 16.08 -18.60
CA ILE A 155 -6.64 17.25 -17.71
C ILE A 155 -6.59 16.82 -16.24
N LYS A 156 -7.44 15.85 -15.83
CA LYS A 156 -7.42 15.32 -14.46
C LYS A 156 -6.06 14.74 -14.10
N ASP A 157 -5.44 14.05 -15.04
CA ASP A 157 -4.11 13.47 -14.93
C ASP A 157 -3.02 14.53 -14.80
N ALA A 158 -3.07 15.60 -15.60
CA ALA A 158 -2.17 16.75 -15.48
C ALA A 158 -2.32 17.46 -14.13
N VAL A 159 -3.53 17.59 -13.59
CA VAL A 159 -3.77 18.15 -12.25
C VAL A 159 -3.26 17.20 -11.17
N LEU A 160 -3.50 15.89 -11.30
CA LEU A 160 -2.95 14.88 -10.39
C LEU A 160 -1.43 14.87 -10.39
N HIS A 161 -0.78 15.16 -11.52
CA HIS A 161 0.67 15.32 -11.62
C HIS A 161 1.23 16.49 -10.80
N VAL A 162 0.44 17.56 -10.66
CA VAL A 162 0.82 18.68 -9.78
C VAL A 162 0.72 18.23 -8.31
N MET A 163 -0.31 17.46 -7.97
CA MET A 163 -0.59 17.08 -6.57
C MET A 163 0.20 15.86 -6.10
N THR A 164 0.52 14.95 -7.02
CA THR A 164 1.12 13.65 -6.73
C THR A 164 2.15 13.26 -7.78
N ALA A 165 3.17 12.55 -7.34
CA ALA A 165 4.19 11.98 -8.21
C ALA A 165 4.23 10.46 -8.02
N GLN A 166 4.28 9.71 -9.12
CA GLN A 166 4.42 8.26 -9.06
C GLN A 166 5.89 7.87 -8.88
N VAL A 167 6.14 6.88 -8.04
CA VAL A 167 7.47 6.29 -7.86
C VAL A 167 7.42 4.81 -8.15
N THR A 168 8.32 4.35 -9.02
CA THR A 168 8.53 2.93 -9.33
C THR A 168 9.86 2.45 -8.74
N VAL A 169 9.84 1.32 -8.04
CA VAL A 169 11.02 0.74 -7.37
C VAL A 169 11.55 -0.48 -8.11
N LEU A 170 12.75 -0.39 -8.68
CA LEU A 170 13.43 -1.52 -9.33
C LEU A 170 14.40 -2.23 -8.36
N PRO A 171 14.55 -3.57 -8.50
CA PRO A 171 13.94 -4.45 -9.50
C PRO A 171 12.54 -4.96 -9.14
N SER A 172 12.03 -4.60 -7.95
CA SER A 172 10.80 -5.17 -7.40
C SER A 172 9.51 -4.84 -8.18
N LYS A 173 9.53 -3.78 -8.99
CA LYS A 173 8.38 -3.21 -9.73
C LYS A 173 7.22 -2.80 -8.83
N HIS A 174 7.47 -2.47 -7.56
CA HIS A 174 6.46 -1.82 -6.73
C HIS A 174 6.28 -0.38 -7.17
N ASP A 175 5.04 0.09 -7.13
CA ASP A 175 4.66 1.46 -7.45
C ASP A 175 3.93 2.08 -6.25
N PHE A 176 4.24 3.34 -5.94
CA PHE A 176 3.55 4.13 -4.94
C PHE A 176 3.42 5.59 -5.36
N LEU A 177 2.54 6.33 -4.68
CA LEU A 177 2.32 7.76 -4.93
C LEU A 177 2.91 8.58 -3.79
N VAL A 178 3.58 9.67 -4.14
CA VAL A 178 4.09 10.67 -3.20
C VAL A 178 3.12 11.85 -3.18
N GLU A 179 2.46 12.04 -2.05
CA GLU A 179 1.46 13.07 -1.83
C GLU A 179 1.96 14.17 -0.90
N GLY A 180 1.49 15.40 -1.11
CA GLY A 180 1.76 16.52 -0.22
C GLY A 180 3.27 16.72 0.02
N HIS A 181 3.66 16.77 1.30
CA HIS A 181 5.03 17.00 1.74
C HIS A 181 5.82 15.72 2.06
N ASP A 182 5.29 14.55 1.73
CA ASP A 182 5.93 13.30 2.10
C ASP A 182 7.29 13.14 1.40
N THR A 183 8.23 12.57 2.15
CA THR A 183 9.47 12.05 1.56
C THR A 183 9.21 10.73 0.83
N LEU A 184 10.12 10.34 -0.06
CA LEU A 184 10.03 9.06 -0.77
C LEU A 184 9.90 7.88 0.20
N LEU A 185 10.60 7.92 1.34
CA LEU A 185 10.52 6.88 2.37
C LEU A 185 9.14 6.85 3.05
N GLU A 186 8.60 8.00 3.45
CA GLU A 186 7.29 8.07 4.11
C GLU A 186 6.15 7.60 3.19
N ALA A 187 6.19 8.03 1.93
CA ALA A 187 5.23 7.59 0.92
C ALA A 187 5.31 6.09 0.66
N ALA A 188 6.52 5.52 0.59
CA ALA A 188 6.72 4.08 0.47
C ALA A 188 6.18 3.31 1.68
N MET A 189 6.51 3.73 2.90
CA MET A 189 6.03 3.09 4.13
C MET A 189 4.50 3.16 4.26
N ARG A 190 3.89 4.31 3.92
CA ARG A 190 2.42 4.47 3.91
C ARG A 190 1.76 3.58 2.87
N SER A 191 2.46 3.27 1.79
CA SER A 191 1.99 2.35 0.73
C SER A 191 2.38 0.89 1.01
N GLY A 192 2.85 0.59 2.22
CA GLY A 192 3.21 -0.77 2.63
C GLY A 192 4.50 -1.32 1.99
N ILE A 193 5.34 -0.49 1.36
CA ILE A 193 6.55 -0.96 0.67
C ILE A 193 7.73 -0.97 1.65
N PRO A 194 8.30 -2.15 1.98
CA PRO A 194 9.31 -2.30 3.04
C PRO A 194 10.73 -1.99 2.54
N LEU A 195 10.97 -0.73 2.17
CA LEU A 195 12.29 -0.22 1.80
C LEU A 195 13.29 -0.33 2.96
N ASN A 196 14.58 -0.30 2.64
CA ASN A 196 15.61 -0.26 3.67
C ASN A 196 15.70 1.13 4.32
N TYR A 197 15.70 1.17 5.66
CA TYR A 197 15.91 2.38 6.45
C TYR A 197 16.34 2.03 7.88
N GLY A 198 16.72 3.04 8.66
CA GLY A 198 17.06 2.86 10.08
C GLY A 198 16.61 4.03 10.97
N CYS A 199 16.99 5.27 10.65
CA CYS A 199 16.63 6.43 11.49
C CYS A 199 15.42 7.23 10.96
N SER A 200 15.12 7.15 9.66
CA SER A 200 14.10 7.98 8.98
C SER A 200 14.37 9.51 9.06
N GLY A 201 15.56 9.92 9.51
CA GLY A 201 15.93 11.32 9.76
C GLY A 201 17.23 11.78 9.10
N GLY A 202 17.79 11.00 8.18
CA GLY A 202 18.96 11.42 7.40
C GLY A 202 20.34 11.17 8.02
N ASN A 203 20.44 10.42 9.13
CA ASN A 203 21.71 10.23 9.84
C ASN A 203 22.42 8.90 9.53
N CYS A 204 21.67 7.82 9.26
CA CYS A 204 22.26 6.48 9.12
C CYS A 204 22.68 6.10 7.69
N GLY A 205 22.18 6.78 6.65
CA GLY A 205 22.44 6.43 5.25
C GLY A 205 21.78 5.15 4.71
N LEU A 206 21.09 4.35 5.53
CA LEU A 206 20.49 3.07 5.11
C LEU A 206 19.40 3.19 4.04
N CYS A 207 18.70 4.33 4.00
CA CYS A 207 17.71 4.63 2.96
C CYS A 207 18.30 5.24 1.69
N LYS A 208 19.61 5.07 1.46
CA LYS A 208 20.26 5.52 0.24
C LYS A 208 19.79 4.68 -0.93
N ALA A 209 19.32 5.35 -1.98
CA ALA A 209 18.83 4.73 -3.20
C ALA A 209 19.31 5.55 -4.41
N LYS A 210 19.31 4.92 -5.59
CA LYS A 210 19.72 5.57 -6.83
C LYS A 210 18.50 6.00 -7.63
N VAL A 211 18.45 7.26 -8.06
CA VAL A 211 17.45 7.73 -9.01
C VAL A 211 17.90 7.35 -10.42
N LEU A 212 17.08 6.57 -11.12
CA LEU A 212 17.33 6.12 -12.49
C LEU A 212 16.70 7.05 -13.52
N SER A 213 15.52 7.60 -13.21
CA SER A 213 14.83 8.61 -14.03
C SER A 213 13.91 9.47 -13.17
N GLY A 214 13.53 10.64 -13.69
CA GLY A 214 12.71 11.61 -12.97
C GLY A 214 13.53 12.59 -12.13
N GLU A 215 12.85 13.56 -11.55
CA GLU A 215 13.46 14.60 -10.71
C GLU A 215 13.02 14.43 -9.25
N VAL A 216 13.99 14.54 -8.34
CA VAL A 216 13.76 14.55 -6.89
C VAL A 216 14.27 15.84 -6.28
N LYS A 217 13.67 16.26 -5.17
CA LYS A 217 14.07 17.45 -4.44
C LYS A 217 14.31 17.15 -2.97
N LYS A 218 15.43 17.64 -2.44
CA LYS A 218 15.73 17.59 -1.01
C LYS A 218 14.81 18.55 -0.27
N THR A 219 14.01 18.02 0.65
CA THR A 219 13.06 18.78 1.49
C THR A 219 13.45 18.79 2.96
N ARG A 220 14.33 17.87 3.39
CA ARG A 220 14.82 17.79 4.77
C ARG A 220 16.33 17.85 4.80
N GLN A 221 16.86 18.51 5.83
CA GLN A 221 18.28 18.46 6.11
C GLN A 221 18.68 17.09 6.65
N HIS A 222 19.94 16.72 6.41
CA HIS A 222 20.50 15.46 6.85
C HIS A 222 22.00 15.62 7.07
N ASP A 223 22.54 14.89 8.05
CA ASP A 223 23.96 14.95 8.41
C ASP A 223 24.79 13.86 7.72
N PHE A 224 24.14 12.82 7.19
CA PHE A 224 24.83 11.77 6.46
C PHE A 224 25.48 12.32 5.17
N VAL A 225 26.78 12.03 5.00
CA VAL A 225 27.56 12.52 3.86
C VAL A 225 27.42 11.56 2.69
N ILE A 226 26.81 12.03 1.60
CA ILE A 226 26.87 11.39 0.29
C ILE A 226 28.05 12.00 -0.46
N SER A 227 28.98 11.17 -0.94
CA SER A 227 30.15 11.64 -1.69
C SER A 227 29.74 12.30 -3.01
N GLU A 228 30.56 13.20 -3.55
CA GLU A 228 30.27 13.85 -4.83
C GLU A 228 30.15 12.84 -5.98
N ALA A 229 30.93 11.75 -5.95
CA ALA A 229 30.80 10.66 -6.92
C ALA A 229 29.42 9.96 -6.83
N GLU A 230 28.92 9.71 -5.62
CA GLU A 230 27.59 9.14 -5.43
C GLU A 230 26.47 10.09 -5.86
N LYS A 231 26.60 11.39 -5.56
CA LYS A 231 25.64 12.41 -6.06
C LYS A 231 25.59 12.45 -7.58
N GLN A 232 26.75 12.41 -8.24
CA GLN A 232 26.85 12.36 -9.71
C GLN A 232 26.24 11.08 -10.29
N GLN A 233 26.27 9.98 -9.54
CA GLN A 233 25.61 8.72 -9.91
C GLN A 233 24.10 8.71 -9.61
N GLY A 234 23.54 9.80 -9.07
CA GLY A 234 22.11 9.92 -8.77
C GLY A 234 21.69 9.33 -7.42
N TYR A 235 22.62 9.09 -6.48
CA TYR A 235 22.25 8.62 -5.14
C TYR A 235 21.66 9.72 -4.27
N VAL A 236 20.56 9.39 -3.60
CA VAL A 236 19.84 10.27 -2.67
C VAL A 236 19.41 9.51 -1.41
N LEU A 237 19.12 10.23 -0.33
CA LEU A 237 18.46 9.65 0.85
C LEU A 237 16.94 9.76 0.69
N LEU A 238 16.25 8.63 0.67
CA LEU A 238 14.80 8.60 0.50
C LEU A 238 14.04 9.30 1.65
N CYS A 239 14.60 9.32 2.86
CA CYS A 239 14.01 10.02 4.02
C CYS A 239 14.20 11.55 4.02
N SER A 240 14.89 12.10 3.02
CA SER A 240 15.19 13.53 2.93
C SER A 240 14.80 14.17 1.60
N ASN A 241 14.34 13.36 0.66
CA ASN A 241 13.99 13.79 -0.69
C ASN A 241 12.53 13.40 -1.00
N THR A 242 11.86 14.24 -1.76
CA THR A 242 10.52 14.01 -2.33
C THR A 242 10.60 13.95 -3.86
N ALA A 243 9.55 13.44 -4.52
CA ALA A 243 9.44 13.37 -5.96
C ALA A 243 8.86 14.67 -6.56
N VAL A 244 9.54 15.22 -7.57
CA VAL A 244 9.09 16.39 -8.35
C VAL A 244 8.31 15.94 -9.58
N SER A 245 8.81 14.93 -10.28
CA SER A 245 8.10 14.26 -11.39
C SER A 245 7.88 12.79 -11.07
N ASP A 246 7.40 11.99 -12.02
CA ASP A 246 7.41 10.54 -11.86
C ASP A 246 8.85 10.04 -11.82
N VAL A 247 9.19 9.27 -10.78
CA VAL A 247 10.57 8.84 -10.49
C VAL A 247 10.68 7.33 -10.57
N VAL A 248 11.77 6.84 -11.17
CA VAL A 248 12.18 5.44 -11.05
C VAL A 248 13.41 5.39 -10.15
N ILE A 249 13.33 4.62 -9.07
CA ILE A 249 14.44 4.41 -8.13
C ILE A 249 14.91 2.96 -8.14
N GLU A 250 16.21 2.77 -7.95
CA GLU A 250 16.81 1.48 -7.64
C GLU A 250 17.04 1.40 -6.12
N ALA A 251 16.31 0.50 -5.46
CA ALA A 251 16.41 0.30 -4.03
C ALA A 251 16.05 -1.15 -3.64
N PRO A 252 16.70 -1.71 -2.60
CA PRO A 252 16.31 -2.99 -2.06
C PRO A 252 14.95 -2.87 -1.33
N VAL A 253 14.01 -3.74 -1.72
CA VAL A 253 12.73 -3.95 -1.04
C VAL A 253 12.80 -5.32 -0.36
N ALA A 254 12.46 -5.38 0.93
CA ALA A 254 12.34 -6.67 1.61
C ALA A 254 11.17 -7.46 1.02
N ASN A 255 11.45 -8.68 0.55
CA ASN A 255 10.41 -9.59 0.04
C ASN A 255 10.13 -10.74 1.01
N SER A 256 10.97 -10.89 2.03
CA SER A 256 10.92 -11.97 2.99
C SER A 256 11.38 -11.50 4.37
N VAL A 257 11.10 -12.32 5.37
CA VAL A 257 11.57 -12.14 6.75
C VAL A 257 13.11 -12.03 6.82
N GLN A 258 13.83 -12.73 5.94
CA GLN A 258 15.29 -12.75 5.93
C GLN A 258 15.91 -11.40 5.50
N ASP A 259 15.14 -10.55 4.82
CA ASP A 259 15.59 -9.24 4.35
C ASP A 259 15.50 -8.15 5.44
N ILE A 260 14.92 -8.51 6.60
CA ILE A 260 14.79 -7.63 7.76
C ILE A 260 15.86 -7.99 8.79
N PRO A 261 16.72 -7.04 9.19
CA PRO A 261 17.77 -7.32 10.15
C PRO A 261 17.21 -7.51 11.56
N PHE A 262 17.82 -8.40 12.32
CA PHE A 262 17.65 -8.42 13.78
C PHE A 262 18.22 -7.14 14.39
N GLN A 263 17.48 -6.54 15.31
CA GLN A 263 17.72 -5.23 15.91
C GLN A 263 17.48 -5.32 17.42
N GLN A 264 18.29 -4.57 18.17
CA GLN A 264 18.06 -4.29 19.58
C GLN A 264 17.89 -2.78 19.74
N ILE A 265 16.75 -2.38 20.32
CA ILE A 265 16.33 -0.98 20.39
C ILE A 265 15.75 -0.69 21.77
N ASN A 266 16.23 0.38 22.40
CA ASN A 266 15.62 0.93 23.60
C ASN A 266 14.50 1.90 23.21
N ALA A 267 13.26 1.53 23.49
CA ALA A 267 12.09 2.40 23.33
C ALA A 267 11.62 2.93 24.68
N HIS A 268 10.86 4.02 24.64
CA HIS A 268 10.23 4.58 25.83
C HIS A 268 8.74 4.28 25.85
N VAL A 269 8.21 4.00 27.04
CA VAL A 269 6.75 3.90 27.23
C VAL A 269 6.14 5.26 26.99
N LYS A 270 5.40 5.41 25.89
CA LYS A 270 4.62 6.61 25.63
C LYS A 270 3.30 6.59 26.39
N ASN A 271 2.67 5.41 26.46
CA ASN A 271 1.45 5.19 27.23
C ASN A 271 1.29 3.70 27.58
N SER A 272 0.64 3.41 28.71
CA SER A 272 0.16 2.08 29.10
C SER A 272 -1.29 2.21 29.54
N GLY A 273 -2.23 1.75 28.71
CA GLY A 273 -3.66 1.87 28.97
C GLY A 273 -4.29 0.52 29.31
N HIS A 274 -4.94 0.42 30.46
CA HIS A 274 -5.75 -0.74 30.81
C HIS A 274 -7.09 -0.67 30.07
N ILE A 275 -7.42 -1.72 29.32
CA ILE A 275 -8.73 -1.86 28.67
C ILE A 275 -9.71 -2.53 29.62
N ASN A 276 -9.24 -3.53 30.35
CA ASN A 276 -9.93 -4.17 31.46
C ASN A 276 -8.87 -4.71 32.44
N ASP A 277 -9.30 -5.41 33.48
CA ASP A 277 -8.41 -5.93 34.54
C ASP A 277 -7.37 -6.94 34.03
N ASP A 278 -7.62 -7.54 32.86
CA ASP A 278 -6.82 -8.61 32.26
C ASP A 278 -6.12 -8.18 30.96
N MET A 279 -6.18 -6.89 30.58
CA MET A 279 -5.67 -6.44 29.27
C MET A 279 -5.07 -5.04 29.31
N VAL A 280 -3.81 -4.94 28.89
CA VAL A 280 -3.07 -3.67 28.72
C VAL A 280 -2.70 -3.45 27.26
N LEU A 281 -2.93 -2.23 26.78
CA LEU A 281 -2.33 -1.71 25.56
C LEU A 281 -1.06 -0.94 25.91
N LEU A 282 0.08 -1.50 25.50
CA LEU A 282 1.38 -0.87 25.68
C LEU A 282 1.77 -0.14 24.40
N HIS A 283 2.00 1.17 24.53
CA HIS A 283 2.49 2.02 23.45
C HIS A 283 3.95 2.39 23.70
N LEU A 284 4.84 1.80 22.90
CA LEU A 284 6.26 2.13 22.89
C LEU A 284 6.59 3.13 21.79
N GLN A 285 7.49 4.05 22.08
CA GLN A 285 8.01 5.03 21.13
C GLN A 285 9.51 4.85 20.92
N THR A 286 9.92 4.61 19.68
CA THR A 286 11.33 4.44 19.32
C THR A 286 12.09 5.79 19.30
N PRO A 287 13.41 5.77 19.57
CA PRO A 287 14.26 6.96 19.52
C PRO A 287 14.42 7.42 18.07
N ARG A 288 14.60 8.74 17.86
CA ARG A 288 14.74 9.32 16.52
C ARG A 288 15.91 8.76 15.71
N THR A 289 16.92 8.26 16.38
CA THR A 289 18.16 7.74 15.80
C THR A 289 18.02 6.30 15.31
N GLN A 290 17.05 5.52 15.82
CA GLN A 290 16.88 4.11 15.51
C GLN A 290 15.41 3.70 15.59
N ARG A 291 14.85 3.31 14.46
CA ARG A 291 13.49 2.76 14.31
C ARG A 291 13.54 1.24 14.31
N LEU A 292 12.44 0.62 14.68
CA LEU A 292 12.25 -0.81 14.50
C LEU A 292 11.78 -1.05 13.07
N ARG A 293 12.59 -1.73 12.26
CA ARG A 293 12.17 -2.25 10.96
C ARG A 293 11.59 -3.65 11.14
N PHE A 294 10.35 -3.87 10.72
CA PHE A 294 9.64 -5.15 10.83
C PHE A 294 8.60 -5.29 9.71
N LEU A 295 8.10 -6.51 9.50
CA LEU A 295 6.94 -6.80 8.65
C LEU A 295 5.70 -7.00 9.52
N ALA A 296 4.53 -6.62 9.00
CA ALA A 296 3.28 -6.78 9.71
C ALA A 296 3.05 -8.24 10.14
N GLY A 297 2.57 -8.45 11.36
CA GLY A 297 2.35 -9.77 11.97
C GLY A 297 3.56 -10.39 12.70
N GLN A 298 4.75 -9.78 12.61
CA GLN A 298 5.93 -10.21 13.36
C GLN A 298 5.87 -9.89 14.86
N SER A 299 6.71 -10.56 15.64
CA SER A 299 6.88 -10.38 17.09
C SER A 299 8.23 -9.78 17.46
N VAL A 300 8.35 -9.28 18.69
CA VAL A 300 9.63 -8.91 19.33
C VAL A 300 9.65 -9.40 20.77
N THR A 301 10.84 -9.66 21.28
CA THR A 301 11.05 -9.86 22.71
C THR A 301 11.15 -8.51 23.39
N LEU A 302 10.23 -8.22 24.31
CA LEU A 302 10.29 -7.06 25.19
C LEU A 302 11.01 -7.42 26.48
N ARG A 303 11.90 -6.55 26.95
CA ARG A 303 12.59 -6.69 28.23
C ARG A 303 12.36 -5.45 29.10
N VAL A 304 11.91 -5.67 30.34
CA VAL A 304 11.64 -4.66 31.36
C VAL A 304 12.43 -4.95 32.64
N ALA A 305 12.74 -3.92 33.41
CA ALA A 305 13.54 -4.01 34.63
C ALA A 305 14.86 -4.81 34.47
N GLN A 306 15.43 -4.79 33.25
CA GLN A 306 16.66 -5.50 32.86
C GLN A 306 16.63 -7.04 32.98
N SER A 307 15.53 -7.64 33.45
CA SER A 307 15.48 -9.07 33.79
C SER A 307 14.24 -9.80 33.30
N TYR A 308 13.08 -9.14 33.29
CA TYR A 308 11.83 -9.77 32.85
C TYR A 308 11.68 -9.61 31.35
N SER A 309 11.37 -10.70 30.65
CA SER A 309 11.18 -10.66 29.21
C SER A 309 10.02 -11.52 28.76
N MET A 310 9.39 -11.10 27.66
CA MET A 310 8.32 -11.83 27.00
C MET A 310 8.36 -11.51 25.50
N GLU A 311 8.18 -12.54 24.68
CA GLU A 311 7.95 -12.35 23.24
C GLU A 311 6.49 -12.00 23.00
N LEU A 312 6.26 -10.88 22.32
CA LEU A 312 4.93 -10.36 22.03
C LEU A 312 4.81 -10.00 20.54
N PRO A 313 3.67 -10.34 19.90
CA PRO A 313 3.37 -9.86 18.56
C PRO A 313 3.21 -8.34 18.54
N ILE A 314 3.73 -7.70 17.49
CA ILE A 314 3.53 -6.27 17.25
C ILE A 314 2.11 -6.06 16.73
N ALA A 315 1.36 -5.16 17.36
CA ALA A 315 -0.05 -4.89 17.05
C ALA A 315 -0.29 -3.69 16.13
N SER A 316 0.74 -2.90 15.83
CA SER A 316 0.69 -1.75 14.92
C SER A 316 1.15 -2.10 13.50
N CYS A 317 0.69 -1.34 12.51
CA CYS A 317 1.27 -1.39 11.16
C CYS A 317 2.75 -0.92 11.16
N PRO A 318 3.66 -1.55 10.38
CA PRO A 318 4.98 -0.99 10.06
C PRO A 318 4.94 0.36 9.34
N CYS A 319 3.75 0.78 8.86
CA CYS A 319 3.47 2.09 8.30
C CYS A 319 3.83 3.26 9.25
N ASP A 320 3.76 3.04 10.57
CA ASP A 320 4.17 4.01 11.60
C ASP A 320 5.52 3.59 12.19
N ASP A 321 6.58 4.20 11.69
CA ASP A 321 7.96 3.81 11.99
C ASP A 321 8.38 4.05 13.45
N ARG A 322 7.61 4.84 14.20
CA ARG A 322 8.02 5.34 15.52
C ARG A 322 7.14 4.83 16.66
N ASN A 323 5.89 4.50 16.39
CA ASN A 323 4.94 4.06 17.40
C ASN A 323 4.70 2.54 17.26
N VAL A 324 5.18 1.77 18.24
CA VAL A 324 5.03 0.32 18.28
C VAL A 324 4.02 -0.03 19.37
N LEU A 325 2.96 -0.74 19.01
CA LEU A 325 1.87 -1.09 19.92
C LEU A 325 1.90 -2.58 20.26
N PHE A 326 1.58 -2.91 21.51
CA PHE A 326 1.47 -4.29 22.00
C PHE A 326 0.20 -4.48 22.80
N HIS A 327 -0.35 -5.67 22.69
CA HIS A 327 -1.55 -6.10 23.38
C HIS A 327 -1.14 -7.18 24.38
N ILE A 328 -1.20 -6.87 25.68
CA ILE A 328 -0.66 -7.73 26.74
C ILE A 328 -1.83 -8.23 27.59
N HIS A 329 -2.06 -9.54 27.52
CA HIS A 329 -3.04 -10.20 28.38
C HIS A 329 -2.40 -10.59 29.71
N ARG A 330 -3.15 -10.46 30.81
CA ARG A 330 -2.64 -10.82 32.14
C ARG A 330 -2.44 -12.33 32.23
N GLN A 331 -1.26 -12.74 32.63
CA GLN A 331 -0.93 -14.13 32.91
C GLN A 331 -0.48 -14.23 34.36
N PRO A 332 -1.36 -14.66 35.29
CA PRO A 332 -1.02 -14.73 36.71
C PRO A 332 0.25 -15.56 36.95
N GLY A 333 1.22 -15.00 37.67
CA GLY A 333 2.51 -15.64 37.95
C GLY A 333 3.57 -15.43 36.87
N ASN A 334 3.25 -14.70 35.79
CA ASN A 334 4.23 -14.25 34.82
C ASN A 334 4.83 -12.91 35.27
N LEU A 335 6.10 -12.94 35.69
CA LEU A 335 6.80 -11.76 36.22
C LEU A 335 6.87 -10.58 35.25
N PHE A 336 6.89 -10.84 33.94
CA PHE A 336 6.85 -9.76 32.95
C PHE A 336 5.47 -9.10 32.93
N CYS A 337 4.39 -9.88 32.85
CA CYS A 337 3.02 -9.34 32.87
C CYS A 337 2.76 -8.59 34.18
N ASP A 338 3.09 -9.19 35.32
CA ASP A 338 2.88 -8.55 36.63
C ASP A 338 3.62 -7.21 36.71
N TYR A 339 4.86 -7.13 36.22
CA TYR A 339 5.60 -5.86 36.15
C TYR A 339 4.93 -4.83 35.23
N VAL A 340 4.46 -5.25 34.04
CA VAL A 340 3.79 -4.35 33.09
C VAL A 340 2.50 -3.78 33.67
N PHE A 341 1.71 -4.60 34.37
CA PHE A 341 0.43 -4.19 34.94
C PHE A 341 0.60 -3.32 36.20
N ASP A 342 1.54 -3.67 37.08
CA ASP A 342 1.61 -3.09 38.42
C ASP A 342 2.69 -2.00 38.57
N HIS A 343 3.69 -1.97 37.68
CA HIS A 343 4.91 -1.16 37.88
C HIS A 343 5.33 -0.28 36.71
N LEU A 344 5.00 -0.65 35.47
CA LEU A 344 5.46 0.06 34.28
C LEU A 344 4.78 1.44 34.14
N LYS A 345 5.58 2.50 33.95
CA LYS A 345 5.12 3.89 33.88
C LYS A 345 5.52 4.57 32.57
N PRO A 346 4.83 5.65 32.17
CA PRO A 346 5.28 6.50 31.07
C PRO A 346 6.74 6.96 31.24
N ASN A 347 7.46 7.00 30.13
CA ASN A 347 8.89 7.26 29.98
C ASN A 347 9.86 6.17 30.44
N ASP A 348 9.38 5.09 31.07
CA ASP A 348 10.22 3.93 31.37
C ASP A 348 10.84 3.38 30.08
N VAL A 349 12.07 2.86 30.20
CA VAL A 349 12.78 2.25 29.08
C VAL A 349 12.40 0.79 28.97
N VAL A 350 12.01 0.38 27.76
CA VAL A 350 11.76 -1.01 27.39
C VAL A 350 12.70 -1.38 26.25
N GLU A 351 13.50 -2.40 26.47
CA GLU A 351 14.36 -2.95 25.42
C GLU A 351 13.52 -3.87 24.53
N MET A 352 13.67 -3.73 23.22
CA MET A 352 13.02 -4.55 22.21
C MET A 352 14.09 -5.28 21.41
N GLU A 353 13.93 -6.59 21.27
CA GLU A 353 14.82 -7.45 20.50
C GLU A 353 14.02 -8.19 19.43
N GLY A 354 14.41 -8.07 18.15
CA GLY A 354 13.72 -8.72 17.03
C GLY A 354 13.88 -7.96 15.70
N PRO A 355 12.98 -8.12 14.72
CA PRO A 355 11.74 -8.89 14.79
C PRO A 355 11.93 -10.41 14.63
N HIS A 356 10.90 -11.16 15.00
CA HIS A 356 10.79 -12.61 14.91
C HIS A 356 9.50 -13.03 14.19
N GLY A 357 9.45 -14.29 13.75
CA GLY A 357 8.25 -14.89 13.17
C GLY A 357 8.11 -14.72 11.65
N GLU A 358 7.38 -15.66 11.05
CA GLU A 358 7.09 -15.75 9.62
C GLU A 358 5.61 -15.52 9.28
N PHE A 359 4.83 -15.05 10.25
CA PHE A 359 3.42 -14.74 10.08
C PHE A 359 3.24 -13.38 9.40
N ILE A 360 3.40 -13.35 8.08
CA ILE A 360 3.32 -12.15 7.24
C ILE A 360 2.33 -12.34 6.08
N LEU A 361 1.82 -11.24 5.50
CA LEU A 361 0.95 -11.30 4.33
C LEU A 361 1.69 -11.80 3.08
N SER A 362 0.96 -12.56 2.25
CA SER A 362 1.36 -12.85 0.87
C SER A 362 0.97 -11.70 -0.06
N GLU A 363 1.81 -10.66 -0.14
CA GLU A 363 1.53 -9.43 -0.91
C GLU A 363 1.30 -9.64 -2.42
N LYS A 364 1.72 -10.79 -2.97
CA LYS A 364 1.51 -11.14 -4.38
C LYS A 364 0.13 -11.73 -4.66
N SER A 365 -0.60 -12.11 -3.62
CA SER A 365 -1.91 -12.73 -3.77
C SER A 365 -2.99 -11.67 -3.93
N THR A 366 -3.84 -11.83 -4.95
CA THR A 366 -5.02 -10.98 -5.18
C THR A 366 -6.30 -11.61 -4.62
N ARG A 367 -6.16 -12.65 -3.79
CA ARG A 367 -7.28 -13.38 -3.18
C ARG A 367 -7.88 -12.59 -2.02
N PRO A 368 -9.16 -12.82 -1.68
CA PRO A 368 -9.74 -12.31 -0.44
C PRO A 368 -8.94 -12.79 0.78
N LEU A 369 -8.78 -11.92 1.77
CA LEU A 369 -8.08 -12.24 3.01
C LEU A 369 -9.08 -12.63 4.10
N TYR A 370 -8.82 -13.73 4.78
CA TYR A 370 -9.60 -14.19 5.92
C TYR A 370 -8.73 -14.26 7.16
N PHE A 371 -9.03 -13.42 8.13
CA PHE A 371 -8.37 -13.37 9.42
C PHE A 371 -9.21 -14.07 10.47
N ILE A 372 -8.61 -15.00 11.20
CA ILE A 372 -9.23 -15.70 12.33
C ILE A 372 -8.41 -15.40 13.58
N ALA A 373 -8.97 -14.59 14.45
CA ALA A 373 -8.37 -14.26 15.74
C ALA A 373 -9.01 -15.11 16.84
N PHE A 374 -8.22 -15.82 17.62
CA PHE A 374 -8.64 -16.48 18.86
C PHE A 374 -8.13 -15.68 20.07
N ASP A 375 -9.02 -15.22 20.95
CA ASP A 375 -8.69 -14.45 22.16
C ASP A 375 -7.68 -13.31 21.90
N SER A 376 -6.49 -13.38 22.51
CA SER A 376 -5.39 -12.40 22.39
C SER A 376 -4.73 -12.37 21.01
N GLY A 377 -5.02 -13.35 20.15
CA GLY A 377 -4.54 -13.47 18.77
C GLY A 377 -4.91 -12.31 17.85
N PHE A 378 -5.79 -11.41 18.29
CA PHE A 378 -6.12 -10.20 17.54
C PHE A 378 -4.92 -9.25 17.35
N ALA A 379 -3.89 -9.28 18.19
CA ALA A 379 -2.76 -8.35 18.08
C ALA A 379 -1.98 -8.46 16.75
N PRO A 380 -1.42 -9.63 16.36
CA PRO A 380 -0.74 -9.76 15.06
C PRO A 380 -1.72 -9.62 13.89
N ILE A 381 -2.98 -10.03 14.07
CA ILE A 381 -4.04 -9.88 13.05
C ILE A 381 -4.34 -8.40 12.79
N LYS A 382 -4.40 -7.57 13.84
CA LYS A 382 -4.56 -6.12 13.74
C LYS A 382 -3.43 -5.50 12.94
N SER A 383 -2.18 -5.91 13.18
CA SER A 383 -1.01 -5.45 12.40
C SER A 383 -1.15 -5.81 10.92
N LEU A 384 -1.54 -7.05 10.61
CA LEU A 384 -1.78 -7.50 9.23
C LEU A 384 -2.94 -6.76 8.56
N ILE A 385 -4.06 -6.52 9.26
CA ILE A 385 -5.22 -5.80 8.73
C ILE A 385 -4.84 -4.36 8.41
N GLU A 386 -4.21 -3.63 9.34
CA GLU A 386 -3.79 -2.24 9.08
C GLU A 386 -2.81 -2.15 7.90
N HIS A 387 -1.91 -3.13 7.75
CA HIS A 387 -1.03 -3.24 6.59
C HIS A 387 -1.79 -3.55 5.29
N ALA A 388 -2.73 -4.50 5.31
CA ALA A 388 -3.58 -4.84 4.16
C ALA A 388 -4.41 -3.63 3.68
N LEU A 389 -4.91 -2.82 4.61
CA LEU A 389 -5.60 -1.57 4.28
C LEU A 389 -4.66 -0.58 3.57
N SER A 390 -3.40 -0.49 3.98
CA SER A 390 -2.38 0.36 3.32
C SER A 390 -2.06 -0.11 1.88
N LEU A 391 -2.21 -1.41 1.61
CA LEU A 391 -2.00 -2.02 0.29
C LEU A 391 -3.24 -1.93 -0.62
N ASN A 392 -4.38 -1.40 -0.14
CA ASN A 392 -5.67 -1.36 -0.86
C ASN A 392 -6.13 -2.74 -1.35
N VAL A 393 -6.11 -3.74 -0.45
CA VAL A 393 -6.64 -5.08 -0.71
C VAL A 393 -8.16 -5.04 -0.92
N ASP A 394 -8.67 -5.89 -1.82
CA ASP A 394 -10.06 -5.84 -2.27
C ASP A 394 -11.10 -6.32 -1.26
N ILE A 395 -10.86 -7.39 -0.50
CA ILE A 395 -11.83 -7.95 0.45
C ILE A 395 -11.07 -8.46 1.67
N ILE A 396 -11.49 -8.02 2.86
CA ILE A 396 -10.92 -8.42 4.14
C ILE A 396 -12.05 -8.90 5.05
N ASN A 397 -11.95 -10.14 5.52
CA ASN A 397 -12.87 -10.71 6.49
C ASN A 397 -12.14 -10.94 7.82
N LEU A 398 -12.71 -10.48 8.93
CA LEU A 398 -12.24 -10.76 10.28
C LEU A 398 -13.29 -11.58 11.04
N HIS A 399 -12.90 -12.79 11.44
CA HIS A 399 -13.64 -13.62 12.37
C HIS A 399 -12.92 -13.65 13.72
N TRP A 400 -13.52 -13.08 14.75
CA TRP A 400 -12.93 -13.06 16.08
C TRP A 400 -13.67 -13.99 17.03
N PHE A 401 -12.98 -15.05 17.44
CA PHE A 401 -13.44 -16.04 18.40
C PHE A 401 -12.92 -15.71 19.80
N GLY A 402 -13.84 -15.45 20.73
CA GLY A 402 -13.55 -15.34 22.15
C GLY A 402 -13.93 -16.61 22.91
N SER A 403 -13.09 -17.03 23.85
CA SER A 403 -13.43 -18.05 24.85
C SER A 403 -14.71 -17.67 25.60
N SER A 404 -14.85 -16.38 25.89
CA SER A 404 -16.06 -15.70 26.37
C SER A 404 -16.17 -14.31 25.71
N PRO A 405 -17.32 -13.61 25.82
CA PRO A 405 -17.45 -12.25 25.26
C PRO A 405 -16.39 -11.25 25.73
N GLN A 406 -15.83 -11.44 26.93
CA GLN A 406 -14.80 -10.55 27.50
C GLN A 406 -13.42 -10.69 26.82
N HIS A 407 -13.18 -11.81 26.11
CA HIS A 407 -11.93 -12.06 25.39
C HIS A 407 -11.88 -11.37 24.03
N ILE A 408 -13.00 -10.78 23.59
CA ILE A 408 -13.07 -9.85 22.47
C ILE A 408 -12.88 -8.44 23.06
N TYR A 409 -11.62 -8.03 23.24
CA TYR A 409 -11.27 -6.91 24.11
C TYR A 409 -11.22 -5.54 23.42
N LEU A 410 -11.25 -5.47 22.09
CA LEU A 410 -11.31 -4.21 21.32
C LEU A 410 -12.28 -4.29 20.13
N PRO A 411 -13.55 -4.67 20.37
CA PRO A 411 -14.52 -4.86 19.30
C PRO A 411 -14.82 -3.56 18.55
N ASN A 412 -14.69 -2.42 19.23
CA ASN A 412 -14.95 -1.09 18.69
C ASN A 412 -14.06 -0.73 17.49
N ILE A 413 -12.79 -1.19 17.44
CA ILE A 413 -11.92 -0.95 16.30
C ILE A 413 -12.41 -1.75 15.09
N ALA A 414 -12.76 -3.02 15.30
CA ALA A 414 -13.25 -3.89 14.23
C ALA A 414 -14.60 -3.40 13.69
N HIS A 415 -15.52 -2.99 14.56
CA HIS A 415 -16.78 -2.34 14.15
C HIS A 415 -16.52 -1.03 13.39
N ALA A 416 -15.59 -0.20 13.84
CA ALA A 416 -15.27 1.03 13.14
C ALA A 416 -14.71 0.79 11.72
N TRP A 417 -13.97 -0.31 11.51
CA TRP A 417 -13.53 -0.71 10.18
C TRP A 417 -14.69 -1.23 9.33
N ASP A 418 -15.54 -2.09 9.89
CA ASP A 418 -16.72 -2.65 9.22
C ASP A 418 -17.71 -1.55 8.79
N ASP A 419 -17.95 -0.55 9.64
CA ASP A 419 -18.83 0.59 9.35
C ASP A 419 -18.25 1.55 8.31
N ALA A 420 -16.92 1.68 8.25
CA ALA A 420 -16.24 2.70 7.44
C ALA A 420 -15.77 2.19 6.07
N LEU A 421 -15.61 0.88 5.91
CA LEU A 421 -14.96 0.26 4.76
C LEU A 421 -15.88 -0.78 4.13
N ASP A 422 -16.38 -0.49 2.92
CA ASP A 422 -17.30 -1.38 2.19
C ASP A 422 -16.70 -2.78 1.92
N ASN A 423 -15.37 -2.90 1.92
CA ASN A 423 -14.62 -4.13 1.66
C ASN A 423 -14.12 -4.84 2.93
N PHE A 424 -14.50 -4.39 4.11
CA PHE A 424 -14.17 -5.04 5.37
C PHE A 424 -15.42 -5.68 5.97
N HIS A 425 -15.30 -6.92 6.44
CA HIS A 425 -16.40 -7.66 7.05
C HIS A 425 -15.98 -8.24 8.39
N TYR A 426 -16.68 -7.85 9.45
CA TYR A 426 -16.40 -8.31 10.81
C TYR A 426 -17.49 -9.23 11.35
N ARG A 427 -17.10 -10.36 11.95
CA ARG A 427 -18.02 -11.21 12.72
C ARG A 427 -17.39 -11.71 14.02
N GLU A 428 -18.16 -11.59 15.09
CA GLU A 428 -17.82 -12.10 16.41
C GLU A 428 -18.39 -13.50 16.62
N HIS A 429 -17.60 -14.34 17.29
CA HIS A 429 -17.97 -15.69 17.66
C HIS A 429 -17.60 -15.94 19.12
N VAL A 430 -18.51 -16.55 19.87
CA VAL A 430 -18.23 -16.98 21.26
C VAL A 430 -18.10 -18.49 21.26
N ALA A 431 -16.89 -18.98 21.51
CA ALA A 431 -16.60 -20.42 21.53
C ALA A 431 -17.39 -21.12 22.64
N GLY A 432 -17.50 -20.47 23.81
CA GLY A 432 -18.18 -21.01 24.99
C GLY A 432 -17.32 -22.00 25.79
N PHE A 433 -16.03 -22.08 25.50
CA PHE A 433 -15.02 -22.87 26.20
C PHE A 433 -13.65 -22.20 26.08
N ASP A 434 -12.71 -22.59 26.95
CA ASP A 434 -11.35 -22.04 26.95
C ASP A 434 -10.55 -22.50 25.71
N LEU A 435 -10.25 -21.56 24.83
CA LEU A 435 -9.50 -21.76 23.58
C LEU A 435 -8.01 -22.03 23.81
N ARG A 436 -7.49 -21.87 25.05
CA ARG A 436 -6.13 -22.30 25.41
C ARG A 436 -6.04 -23.81 25.65
N THR A 437 -7.17 -24.49 25.78
CA THR A 437 -7.22 -25.94 26.03
C THR A 437 -8.26 -26.60 25.13
N VAL A 438 -7.86 -26.86 23.88
CA VAL A 438 -8.74 -27.40 22.82
C VAL A 438 -8.35 -28.84 22.52
N SER A 439 -9.12 -29.79 23.07
CA SER A 439 -8.97 -31.22 22.78
C SER A 439 -10.30 -31.97 22.89
N GLY A 440 -10.38 -33.14 22.23
CA GLY A 440 -11.56 -34.01 22.25
C GLY A 440 -12.83 -33.26 21.85
N LYS A 441 -13.84 -33.24 22.75
CA LYS A 441 -15.13 -32.57 22.49
C LYS A 441 -15.02 -31.08 22.17
N ARG A 442 -14.01 -30.38 22.71
CA ARG A 442 -13.80 -28.94 22.41
C ARG A 442 -13.26 -28.73 21.01
N GLU A 443 -12.40 -29.62 20.54
CA GLU A 443 -11.91 -29.59 19.16
C GLU A 443 -13.04 -29.85 18.17
N GLU A 444 -13.88 -30.86 18.42
CA GLU A 444 -15.07 -31.14 17.61
C GLU A 444 -16.04 -29.93 17.56
N ALA A 445 -16.24 -29.26 18.71
CA ALA A 445 -17.07 -28.06 18.78
C ALA A 445 -16.47 -26.89 17.99
N LEU A 446 -15.14 -26.67 18.08
CA LEU A 446 -14.46 -25.64 17.30
C LEU A 446 -14.54 -25.94 15.80
N HIS A 447 -14.30 -27.18 15.38
CA HIS A 447 -14.42 -27.59 13.98
C HIS A 447 -15.84 -27.40 13.44
N LYS A 448 -16.85 -27.65 14.27
CA LYS A 448 -18.24 -27.36 13.90
C LYS A 448 -18.45 -25.87 13.67
N GLN A 449 -18.01 -25.00 14.60
CA GLN A 449 -18.14 -23.55 14.44
C GLN A 449 -17.38 -23.02 13.21
N LEU A 450 -16.16 -23.52 12.97
CA LEU A 450 -15.40 -23.20 11.75
C LEU A 450 -16.10 -23.71 10.48
N GLY A 451 -16.77 -24.86 10.57
CA GLY A 451 -17.60 -25.43 9.50
C GLY A 451 -18.82 -24.56 9.18
N ASP A 452 -19.54 -24.11 10.19
CA ASP A 452 -20.70 -23.22 10.04
C ASP A 452 -20.27 -21.88 9.44
N MET A 453 -19.12 -21.35 9.88
CA MET A 453 -18.50 -20.14 9.31
C MET A 453 -18.13 -20.31 7.83
N ALA A 454 -17.41 -21.39 7.48
CA ALA A 454 -17.01 -21.67 6.10
C ALA A 454 -18.22 -22.02 5.19
N ALA A 455 -19.32 -22.50 5.75
CA ALA A 455 -20.55 -22.72 5.00
C ALA A 455 -21.32 -21.42 4.73
N ALA A 456 -21.20 -20.42 5.62
CA ALA A 456 -21.81 -19.11 5.46
C ALA A 456 -21.09 -18.23 4.40
N ASP A 457 -19.84 -18.55 4.08
CA ASP A 457 -19.09 -17.90 3.01
C ASP A 457 -18.32 -18.94 2.17
N ALA A 458 -18.90 -19.31 1.04
CA ALA A 458 -18.33 -20.29 0.12
C ALA A 458 -17.03 -19.82 -0.56
N GLU A 459 -16.75 -18.50 -0.58
CA GLU A 459 -15.52 -17.95 -1.16
C GLU A 459 -14.33 -18.10 -0.20
N MET A 460 -14.57 -18.41 1.08
CA MET A 460 -13.54 -18.57 2.10
C MET A 460 -12.45 -19.56 1.70
N LEU A 461 -12.82 -20.68 1.09
CA LEU A 461 -11.85 -21.72 0.68
C LEU A 461 -11.01 -21.31 -0.55
N GLN A 462 -11.39 -20.21 -1.22
CA GLN A 462 -10.65 -19.61 -2.32
C GLN A 462 -9.70 -18.50 -1.84
N GLY A 463 -9.87 -18.01 -0.61
CA GLY A 463 -9.05 -16.97 0.00
C GLY A 463 -7.72 -17.47 0.59
N ASP A 464 -6.97 -16.52 1.16
CA ASP A 464 -5.82 -16.79 2.02
C ASP A 464 -6.22 -16.59 3.48
N ILE A 465 -5.90 -17.57 4.32
CA ILE A 465 -6.33 -17.65 5.71
C ILE A 465 -5.16 -17.38 6.65
N TYR A 466 -5.36 -16.45 7.58
CA TYR A 466 -4.39 -16.05 8.61
C TYR A 466 -5.00 -16.27 9.97
N ILE A 467 -4.41 -17.16 10.76
CA ILE A 467 -4.97 -17.60 12.05
C ILE A 467 -3.99 -17.25 13.16
N ALA A 468 -4.46 -16.58 14.21
CA ALA A 468 -3.62 -16.30 15.37
C ALA A 468 -4.35 -16.45 16.70
N GLY A 469 -3.62 -16.86 17.74
CA GLY A 469 -4.13 -17.01 19.11
C GLY A 469 -3.48 -18.17 19.86
N PRO A 470 -4.16 -18.76 20.87
CA PRO A 470 -3.59 -19.86 21.65
C PRO A 470 -3.26 -21.07 20.77
N GLU A 471 -2.12 -21.72 21.08
CA GLU A 471 -1.54 -22.79 20.26
C GLU A 471 -2.52 -23.93 19.94
N ASP A 472 -3.27 -24.40 20.94
CA ASP A 472 -4.26 -25.47 20.77
C ASP A 472 -5.37 -25.11 19.77
N ALA A 473 -5.96 -23.91 19.88
CA ALA A 473 -7.01 -23.44 18.98
C ALA A 473 -6.48 -23.21 17.56
N VAL A 474 -5.30 -22.61 17.43
CA VAL A 474 -4.64 -22.38 16.14
C VAL A 474 -4.35 -23.71 15.44
N ASN A 475 -3.77 -24.68 16.14
CA ASN A 475 -3.47 -26.00 15.59
C ASN A 475 -4.73 -26.79 15.22
N ALA A 476 -5.82 -26.65 15.99
CA ALA A 476 -7.10 -27.24 15.66
C ALA A 476 -7.71 -26.61 14.39
N ALA A 477 -7.68 -25.28 14.27
CA ALA A 477 -8.20 -24.56 13.11
C ALA A 477 -7.38 -24.82 11.84
N GLU A 478 -6.06 -24.88 11.96
CA GLU A 478 -5.19 -25.27 10.85
C GLU A 478 -5.54 -26.66 10.31
N ARG A 479 -5.62 -27.67 11.20
CA ARG A 479 -6.00 -29.03 10.81
C ARG A 479 -7.36 -29.07 10.10
N PHE A 480 -8.31 -28.24 10.55
CA PHE A 480 -9.61 -28.10 9.91
C PHE A 480 -9.49 -27.59 8.45
N PHE A 481 -8.80 -26.48 8.20
CA PHE A 481 -8.70 -25.91 6.84
C PHE A 481 -7.84 -26.76 5.90
N LEU A 482 -6.76 -27.36 6.40
CA LEU A 482 -5.98 -28.33 5.62
C LEU A 482 -6.83 -29.57 5.27
N GLY A 483 -7.66 -30.04 6.21
CA GLY A 483 -8.62 -31.13 5.98
C GLY A 483 -9.72 -30.79 4.97
N LYS A 484 -10.04 -29.50 4.77
CA LYS A 484 -10.93 -29.01 3.71
C LYS A 484 -10.25 -28.84 2.35
N GLY A 485 -8.95 -29.15 2.25
CA GLY A 485 -8.19 -29.15 1.00
C GLY A 485 -7.44 -27.84 0.70
N LEU A 486 -7.31 -26.92 1.65
CA LEU A 486 -6.44 -25.76 1.46
C LEU A 486 -4.96 -26.20 1.59
N PRO A 487 -4.07 -25.74 0.69
CA PRO A 487 -2.64 -25.96 0.84
C PRO A 487 -2.09 -25.11 1.98
N LYS A 488 -1.01 -25.59 2.62
CA LYS A 488 -0.30 -24.88 3.69
C LYS A 488 0.18 -23.48 3.29
N THR A 489 0.45 -23.23 2.01
CA THR A 489 0.82 -21.91 1.50
C THR A 489 -0.29 -20.86 1.57
N ARG A 490 -1.55 -21.27 1.80
CA ARG A 490 -2.72 -20.40 1.96
C ARG A 490 -3.27 -20.39 3.38
N VAL A 491 -2.59 -21.05 4.32
CA VAL A 491 -2.97 -21.10 5.74
C VAL A 491 -1.75 -20.72 6.57
N ALA A 492 -1.66 -19.44 6.92
CA ALA A 492 -0.62 -18.91 7.79
C ALA A 492 -1.12 -18.95 9.24
N ILE A 493 -0.22 -19.30 10.17
CA ILE A 493 -0.56 -19.41 11.60
C ILE A 493 0.45 -18.69 12.49
N ALA A 494 -0.04 -18.14 13.60
CA ALA A 494 0.78 -17.59 14.68
C ALA A 494 0.23 -17.98 16.06
N SER A 495 1.03 -18.71 16.83
CA SER A 495 0.70 -19.00 18.23
C SER A 495 1.09 -17.82 19.11
N VAL A 496 0.15 -17.33 19.90
CA VAL A 496 0.34 -16.29 20.91
C VAL A 496 0.22 -16.94 22.28
N LYS A 497 1.20 -16.67 23.15
CA LYS A 497 1.27 -17.28 24.48
C LYS A 497 0.28 -16.68 25.46
#